data_AF-A0A7T8KKU6-F1
#
_entry.id   AF-A0A7T8KKU6-F1
#
_cell.length_a   1.000
_cell.length_b   1.000
_cell.length_c   1.000
_cell.angle_alpha   90.00
_cell.angle_beta   90.00
_cell.angle_gamma   90.00
#
_symmetry.space_group_name_H-M   'P 1'
#
loop_
_entity.id
_entity.type
_entity.pdbx_description
1 polymer ?
#
loop_
_entity_poly.entity_id
_entity_poly.type
_entity_poly.pdbx_seq_one_letter_code
_entity_poly.pdbx_strand_id
1 'polypeptide(L)'
;KIFKYKRAQICVIVEMVTGHIGLNRHHLYKMGKAITHICRLCKEEEETPYNLIFGCPPLEQKMMALEGELGEQRLSLEDFI
;
A
#
# COMPACT_ATOMS: atom_id res chain seq x y z
N LYS A 1 -7.54 -24.45 -7.82
CA LYS A 1 -7.30 -23.30 -6.89
C LYS A 1 -8.29 -22.21 -7.28
N ILE A 2 -9.17 -21.80 -6.36
CA ILE A 2 -10.25 -20.83 -6.66
C ILE A 2 -9.71 -19.41 -6.91
N PHE A 3 -8.54 -19.08 -6.35
CA PHE A 3 -7.91 -17.76 -6.54
C PHE A 3 -6.61 -17.86 -7.34
N LYS A 4 -6.50 -17.04 -8.40
CA LYS A 4 -5.30 -16.84 -9.23
C LYS A 4 -4.13 -16.26 -8.42
N TYR A 5 -4.45 -15.36 -7.50
CA TYR A 5 -3.48 -14.60 -6.70
C TYR A 5 -3.25 -15.20 -5.30
N LYS A 6 -2.03 -15.04 -4.76
CA LYS A 6 -1.74 -15.34 -3.35
C LYS A 6 -2.42 -14.30 -2.44
N ARG A 7 -2.71 -14.67 -1.19
CA ARG A 7 -3.32 -13.77 -0.19
C ARG A 7 -2.63 -12.40 -0.11
N ALA A 8 -1.30 -12.36 -0.11
CA ALA A 8 -0.55 -11.11 -0.05
C ALA A 8 -0.80 -10.20 -1.26
N GLN A 9 -0.95 -10.78 -2.46
CA GLN A 9 -1.27 -10.03 -3.67
C GLN A 9 -2.72 -9.53 -3.64
N ILE A 10 -3.66 -10.35 -3.14
CA ILE A 10 -5.07 -9.94 -2.97
C ILE A 10 -5.17 -8.75 -2.01
N CYS A 11 -4.43 -8.76 -0.90
CA CYS A 11 -4.40 -7.62 0.02
C CYS A 11 -3.94 -6.34 -0.69
N VAL A 12 -2.83 -6.40 -1.43
CA VAL A 12 -2.34 -5.24 -2.19
C VAL A 12 -3.39 -4.78 -3.22
N ILE A 13 -4.03 -5.69 -3.95
CA ILE A 13 -5.06 -5.33 -4.94
C ILE A 13 -6.26 -4.64 -4.26
N VAL A 14 -6.72 -5.14 -3.12
CA VAL A 14 -7.82 -4.51 -2.37
C VAL A 14 -7.42 -3.12 -1.88
N GLU A 15 -6.22 -2.99 -1.31
CA GLU A 15 -5.66 -1.72 -0.86
C GLU A 15 -5.57 -0.70 -2.00
N MET A 16 -5.13 -1.14 -3.19
CA MET A 16 -5.08 -0.33 -4.40
C MET A 16 -6.47 0.14 -4.82
N VAL A 17 -7.40 -0.80 -5.06
CA VAL A 17 -8.73 -0.50 -5.63
C VAL A 17 -9.59 0.35 -4.70
N THR A 18 -9.46 0.15 -3.39
CA THR A 18 -10.33 0.80 -2.41
C THR A 18 -9.68 2.00 -1.73
N GLY A 19 -8.37 2.20 -1.87
CA GLY A 19 -7.62 3.17 -1.07
C GLY A 19 -7.57 2.84 0.43
N HIS A 20 -8.12 1.71 0.87
CA HIS A 20 -8.12 1.32 2.29
C HIS A 20 -6.84 0.58 2.65
N ILE A 21 -5.84 1.31 3.13
CA ILE A 21 -4.52 0.78 3.47
C ILE A 21 -4.33 0.55 4.96
N GLY A 22 -3.72 -0.59 5.30
CA GLY A 22 -3.34 -0.92 6.66
C GLY A 22 -2.07 -0.19 7.13
N LEU A 23 -2.24 0.86 7.94
CA LEU A 23 -1.13 1.60 8.55
C LEU A 23 -0.55 0.91 9.80
N ASN A 24 0.10 -0.23 9.59
CA ASN A 24 0.62 -1.04 10.68
C ASN A 24 1.65 -0.30 11.55
N ARG A 25 2.63 0.37 10.96
CA ARG A 25 3.65 1.13 11.69
C ARG A 25 3.04 2.36 12.37
N HIS A 26 2.19 3.11 11.69
CA HIS A 26 1.53 4.28 12.27
C HIS A 26 0.73 3.91 13.53
N HIS A 27 -0.09 2.87 13.41
CA HIS A 27 -0.94 2.42 14.50
C HIS A 27 -0.10 1.89 15.67
N LEU A 28 0.90 1.04 15.40
CA LEU A 28 1.78 0.49 16.43
C LEU A 28 2.60 1.59 17.12
N TYR A 29 3.03 2.62 16.40
CA TYR A 29 3.73 3.77 17.00
C TYR A 29 2.81 4.53 17.97
N LYS A 30 1.57 4.85 17.56
CA LYS A 30 0.58 5.50 18.42
C LYS A 30 0.22 4.68 19.66
N MET A 31 0.28 3.35 19.58
CA MET A 31 0.07 2.46 20.72
C MET A 31 1.29 2.30 21.63
N GLY A 32 2.44 2.92 21.32
CA GLY A 32 3.70 2.68 22.04
C GLY A 32 4.30 1.29 21.81
N LYS A 33 3.83 0.58 20.77
CA LYS A 33 4.29 -0.77 20.38
C LYS A 33 5.32 -0.77 19.26
N ALA A 34 5.66 0.40 18.71
CA ALA A 34 6.76 0.60 17.79
C ALA A 34 7.59 1.82 18.20
N ILE A 35 8.90 1.77 17.94
CA ILE A 35 9.86 2.82 18.33
C ILE A 35 9.82 4.02 17.38
N THR A 36 9.32 3.84 16.15
CA THR A 36 9.25 4.90 15.14
C THR A 36 8.01 4.73 14.26
N HIS A 37 7.50 5.84 13.71
CA HIS A 37 6.42 5.89 12.72
C HIS A 37 6.92 5.78 11.27
N ILE A 38 8.23 5.71 11.05
CA ILE A 38 8.84 5.60 9.72
C ILE A 38 8.40 4.30 9.01
N CYS A 39 7.97 4.44 7.76
CA CYS A 39 7.49 3.38 6.90
C CYS A 39 8.47 2.20 6.84
N ARG A 40 7.95 0.99 7.06
CA ARG A 40 8.77 -0.23 7.07
C ARG A 40 9.27 -0.67 5.69
N LEU A 41 8.66 -0.12 4.64
CA LEU A 41 8.95 -0.48 3.24
C LEU A 41 10.06 0.41 2.69
N CYS A 42 9.83 1.72 2.60
CA CYS A 42 10.83 2.67 2.09
C CYS A 42 11.88 3.06 3.14
N LYS A 43 11.55 3.02 4.43
CA LYS A 43 12.43 3.42 5.55
C LYS A 43 12.88 4.89 5.54
N GLU A 44 12.24 5.72 4.72
CA GLU A 44 12.60 7.12 4.52
C GLU A 44 11.54 8.06 5.10
N GLU A 45 10.27 7.82 4.78
CA GLU A 45 9.14 8.69 5.14
C GLU A 45 8.24 8.11 6.23
N GLU A 46 7.43 8.95 6.88
CA GLU A 46 6.39 8.51 7.82
C GLU A 46 5.40 7.55 7.13
N GLU A 47 4.96 6.50 7.83
CA GLU A 47 3.92 5.63 7.32
C GLU A 47 2.55 6.31 7.36
N THR A 48 2.17 6.92 6.25
CA THR A 48 0.85 7.52 6.04
C THR A 48 0.14 6.84 4.85
N PRO A 49 -1.19 6.97 4.71
CA PRO A 49 -1.89 6.48 3.53
C PRO A 49 -1.29 7.07 2.25
N TYR A 50 -1.00 8.38 2.27
CA TYR A 50 -0.39 9.07 1.14
C TYR A 50 0.97 8.46 0.77
N ASN A 51 1.86 8.28 1.75
CA ASN A 51 3.16 7.66 1.51
C ASN A 51 2.98 6.24 0.95
N LEU A 52 2.11 5.41 1.52
CA LEU A 52 1.94 4.05 1.01
C LEU A 52 1.38 3.98 -0.40
N ILE A 53 0.37 4.79 -0.75
CA ILE A 53 -0.25 4.78 -2.09
C ILE A 53 0.67 5.41 -3.15
N PHE A 54 1.23 6.58 -2.85
CA PHE A 54 1.86 7.44 -3.85
C PHE A 54 3.34 7.71 -3.60
N GLY A 55 3.82 7.57 -2.36
CA GLY A 55 5.17 7.99 -1.95
C GLY A 55 6.16 6.86 -1.65
N CYS A 56 5.74 5.59 -1.73
CA CYS A 56 6.52 4.46 -1.27
C CYS A 56 6.99 3.62 -2.47
N PRO A 57 8.23 3.80 -2.97
CA PRO A 57 8.71 3.13 -4.17
C PRO A 57 8.61 1.60 -4.12
N PRO A 58 8.90 0.92 -2.99
CA PRO A 58 8.74 -0.53 -2.92
C PRO A 58 7.29 -1.02 -3.00
N LEU A 59 6.30 -0.19 -2.66
CA LEU A 59 4.90 -0.57 -2.80
C LEU A 59 4.42 -0.27 -4.23
N GLU A 60 4.79 0.89 -4.77
CA GLU A 60 4.53 1.27 -6.16
C GLU A 60 5.03 0.19 -7.14
N GLN A 61 6.26 -0.31 -6.97
CA GLN A 61 6.79 -1.37 -7.82
C GLN A 61 5.96 -2.67 -7.76
N LYS A 62 5.39 -3.00 -6.60
CA LYS A 62 4.50 -4.18 -6.46
C LYS A 62 3.15 -3.93 -7.13
N MET A 63 2.64 -2.71 -7.03
CA MET A 63 1.40 -2.29 -7.65
C MET A 63 1.54 -2.36 -9.18
N MET A 64 2.60 -1.77 -9.75
CA MET A 64 2.89 -1.83 -11.20
C MET A 64 3.02 -3.27 -11.71
N ALA A 65 3.69 -4.14 -10.95
CA ALA A 65 3.81 -5.55 -11.32
C ALA A 65 2.46 -6.28 -11.36
N LEU A 66 1.50 -5.89 -10.50
CA LEU A 66 0.15 -6.45 -10.47
C LEU A 66 -0.78 -5.80 -11.51
N GLU A 67 -0.63 -4.51 -11.78
CA GLU A 67 -1.38 -3.78 -12.81
C GLU A 67 -1.14 -4.34 -14.21
N GLY A 68 0.12 -4.63 -14.55
CA GLY A 68 0.47 -5.31 -15.80
C GLY A 68 -0.23 -6.67 -15.97
N GLU A 69 -0.69 -7.29 -14.87
CA GLU A 69 -1.44 -8.55 -14.89
C GLU A 69 -2.97 -8.37 -14.83
N LEU A 70 -3.48 -7.19 -14.45
CA LEU A 70 -4.90 -6.92 -14.17
C LEU A 70 -5.59 -6.10 -15.26
N GLY A 71 -4.84 -5.38 -16.10
CA GLY A 71 -5.41 -4.43 -17.07
C GLY A 71 -5.58 -3.04 -16.44
N GLU A 72 -5.17 -2.01 -17.16
CA GLU A 72 -4.98 -0.65 -16.65
C GLU A 72 -6.23 -0.04 -16.01
N GLN A 73 -6.25 0.09 -14.68
CA GLN A 73 -7.09 1.03 -13.96
C GLN A 73 -6.23 1.67 -12.87
N ARG A 74 -5.55 2.75 -13.22
CA ARG A 74 -4.80 3.57 -12.27
C ARG A 74 -5.78 4.54 -11.61
N LEU A 75 -5.92 4.47 -10.28
CA LEU A 75 -6.55 5.55 -9.53
C LEU A 75 -5.54 6.71 -9.48
N SER A 76 -5.89 7.80 -10.14
CA SER A 76 -5.16 9.06 -10.08
C SER A 76 -5.45 9.77 -8.75
N LEU A 77 -4.55 10.66 -8.33
CA LEU A 77 -4.83 11.57 -7.20
C LEU A 77 -6.08 12.42 -7.45
N GLU A 78 -6.39 12.69 -8.72
CA GLU A 78 -7.57 13.42 -9.16
C GLU A 78 -8.87 12.65 -8.92
N ASP A 79 -8.83 11.32 -8.82
CA ASP A 79 -10.01 10.50 -8.50
C ASP A 79 -10.41 10.57 -7.02
N PHE A 80 -9.61 11.22 -6.17
CA PHE A 80 -9.79 11.30 -4.71
C PHE A 80 -10.04 12.73 -4.17
N ILE A 81 -10.00 13.77 -5.02
CA ILE A 81 -10.28 15.18 -4.66
C ILE A 81 -11.66 15.56 -5.20
#